data_AF-A0A0Q4XYC4-F1
#
_entry.id   AF-A0A0Q4XYC4-F1
#
_cell.length_a   1.000
_cell.length_b   1.000
_cell.length_c   1.000
_cell.angle_alpha   90.00
_cell.angle_beta   90.00
_cell.angle_gamma   90.00
#
_symmetry.space_group_name_H-M   'P 1'
#
loop_
_entity.id
_entity.type
_entity.pdbx_description
1 polymer ?
#
loop_
_entity_poly.entity_id
_entity_poly.type
_entity_poly.pdbx_seq_one_letter_code
_entity_poly.pdbx_strand_id
1 'polypeptide(L)'
;MAWRAELAKGFPEPFIATEAAGHSLASALCPRHVRDNAAMSAADFLLSPAVQAILKLAFSEPARAFAADDFARQAKLALPEVEATLAHLASSGVLVQADTADDQPPAWCANTAFVFYAELRRIALKSFAAAEPLRAMLRSKFKGQVERAFLLGEDPATQMLSLLIVHGEDAPDKAVLDQALKKLIKSRAIHQHVHALVMPATRFDALKAGDNLLAQLAVDTCIDISPSPQRKPATKAAATQPVGLLEKARRRLAGLTRA
;
A
#
# COMPACT_ATOMS: atom_id res chain seq x y z
N MET A 1 -67.96 43.04 6.25
CA MET A 1 -67.08 43.04 5.07
C MET A 1 -67.26 41.70 4.37
N ALA A 2 -68.21 41.62 3.43
CA ALA A 2 -67.97 41.57 1.97
C ALA A 2 -67.26 40.26 1.54
N TRP A 3 -68.01 39.18 1.22
CA TRP A 3 -68.52 38.77 -0.11
C TRP A 3 -67.43 38.04 -0.94
N ARG A 4 -67.42 36.70 -1.10
CA ARG A 4 -68.22 35.78 -1.98
C ARG A 4 -67.52 35.53 -3.33
N ALA A 5 -67.66 34.27 -3.79
CA ALA A 5 -67.73 33.82 -5.19
C ALA A 5 -66.42 33.79 -6.02
N GLU A 6 -66.20 32.94 -7.02
CA GLU A 6 -66.77 31.69 -7.56
C GLU A 6 -65.99 31.37 -8.87
N LEU A 7 -66.14 30.14 -9.39
CA LEU A 7 -65.91 29.70 -10.78
C LEU A 7 -64.45 29.42 -11.22
N ALA A 8 -64.01 28.20 -11.53
CA ALA A 8 -64.50 27.12 -12.42
C ALA A 8 -64.04 27.25 -13.90
N LYS A 9 -63.69 26.08 -14.46
CA LYS A 9 -63.54 25.70 -15.90
C LYS A 9 -62.16 26.02 -16.52
N GLY A 10 -61.50 25.14 -17.28
CA GLY A 10 -61.81 23.80 -17.79
C GLY A 10 -60.76 23.31 -18.80
N PHE A 11 -60.94 22.04 -19.24
CA PHE A 11 -60.41 21.36 -20.44
C PHE A 11 -58.95 20.82 -20.44
N PRO A 12 -58.61 19.79 -21.25
CA PRO A 12 -59.15 18.41 -21.31
C PRO A 12 -58.03 17.30 -21.39
N GLU A 13 -58.40 16.03 -21.18
CA GLU A 13 -57.67 14.81 -21.63
C GLU A 13 -57.94 14.54 -23.14
N PRO A 14 -57.37 13.51 -23.82
CA PRO A 14 -55.99 12.99 -23.91
C PRO A 14 -55.48 13.03 -25.39
N PHE A 15 -54.19 12.77 -25.66
CA PHE A 15 -53.72 12.48 -27.03
C PHE A 15 -52.84 11.22 -27.09
N ILE A 16 -53.11 10.43 -28.13
CA ILE A 16 -52.66 9.06 -28.38
C ILE A 16 -51.33 9.03 -29.13
N ALA A 17 -50.46 8.10 -28.69
CA ALA A 17 -49.49 7.21 -29.36
C ALA A 17 -48.74 7.56 -30.67
N THR A 18 -47.64 6.81 -30.83
CA THR A 18 -46.72 6.59 -31.99
C THR A 18 -45.63 7.67 -32.16
N GLU A 19 -44.35 7.38 -32.37
CA GLU A 19 -43.70 6.22 -32.99
C GLU A 19 -42.17 6.21 -32.72
N ALA A 20 -41.59 5.01 -32.88
CA ALA A 20 -40.27 4.73 -33.44
C ALA A 20 -38.95 5.11 -32.71
N ALA A 21 -38.34 4.04 -32.17
CA ALA A 21 -37.02 3.54 -32.57
C ALA A 21 -35.77 4.43 -32.43
N GLY A 22 -34.98 4.12 -31.41
CA GLY A 22 -33.59 4.57 -31.30
C GLY A 22 -32.82 3.95 -30.14
N HIS A 23 -33.08 2.67 -29.80
CA HIS A 23 -32.24 1.95 -28.81
C HIS A 23 -30.92 1.56 -29.46
N SER A 24 -29.93 2.45 -29.38
CA SER A 24 -28.53 2.08 -29.57
C SER A 24 -28.00 1.43 -28.29
N LEU A 25 -28.17 0.11 -28.22
CA LEU A 25 -27.47 -0.75 -27.27
C LEU A 25 -26.05 -1.01 -27.81
N ALA A 26 -25.13 -0.10 -27.54
CA ALA A 26 -23.70 -0.35 -27.73
C ALA A 26 -22.87 0.60 -26.84
N SER A 27 -22.86 0.33 -25.54
CA SER A 27 -21.76 0.78 -24.68
C SER A 27 -21.45 -0.28 -23.63
N ALA A 28 -21.10 -1.46 -24.15
CA ALA A 28 -20.40 -2.48 -23.39
C ALA A 28 -18.92 -2.41 -23.78
N LEU A 29 -18.07 -2.50 -22.76
CA LEU A 29 -16.63 -2.76 -22.83
C LEU A 29 -15.76 -1.54 -23.19
N CYS A 30 -15.68 -0.57 -22.27
CA CYS A 30 -14.44 0.18 -22.13
C CYS A 30 -13.37 -0.76 -21.54
N PRO A 31 -12.25 -1.02 -22.24
CA PRO A 31 -11.17 -1.82 -21.68
C PRO A 31 -10.59 -1.08 -20.47
N ARG A 32 -10.57 -1.77 -19.33
CA ARG A 32 -9.80 -1.36 -18.15
C ARG A 32 -8.39 -1.04 -18.64
N HIS A 33 -7.94 0.20 -18.42
CA HIS A 33 -6.55 0.61 -18.62
C HIS A 33 -5.65 -0.45 -17.98
N VAL A 34 -4.98 -1.23 -18.83
CA VAL A 34 -3.83 -2.03 -18.43
C VAL A 34 -2.78 -0.99 -18.03
N ARG A 35 -2.68 -0.73 -16.72
CA ARG A 35 -1.56 0.03 -16.19
C ARG A 35 -0.29 -0.69 -16.61
N ASP A 36 0.65 0.11 -17.12
CA ASP A 36 2.00 -0.30 -17.48
C ASP A 36 2.56 -1.30 -16.47
N ASN A 37 3.29 -2.28 -17.00
CA ASN A 37 3.86 -3.46 -16.36
C ASN A 37 4.71 -3.12 -15.12
N ALA A 38 4.07 -2.64 -14.05
CA ALA A 38 4.57 -2.62 -12.71
C ALA A 38 4.48 -4.06 -12.23
N ALA A 39 5.61 -4.67 -11.92
CA ALA A 39 5.67 -6.01 -11.34
C ALA A 39 4.54 -6.14 -10.29
N MET A 40 3.62 -7.09 -10.51
CA MET A 40 2.47 -7.29 -9.62
C MET A 40 2.99 -7.43 -8.19
N SER A 41 2.53 -6.55 -7.29
CA SER A 41 2.93 -6.64 -5.89
C SER A 41 2.28 -7.89 -5.29
N ALA A 42 2.91 -8.51 -4.29
CA ALA A 42 2.34 -9.68 -3.62
C ALA A 42 0.94 -9.39 -3.04
N ALA A 43 0.67 -8.13 -2.68
CA ALA A 43 -0.65 -7.70 -2.23
C ALA A 43 -1.71 -7.71 -3.32
N ASP A 44 -1.36 -7.42 -4.58
CA ASP A 44 -2.29 -7.42 -5.71
C ASP A 44 -2.80 -8.83 -6.03
N PHE A 45 -2.01 -9.85 -5.67
CA PHE A 45 -2.43 -11.24 -5.74
C PHE A 45 -3.35 -11.65 -4.57
N LEU A 46 -3.08 -11.15 -3.36
CA LEU A 46 -3.77 -11.59 -2.15
C LEU A 46 -5.06 -10.81 -1.85
N LEU A 47 -5.12 -9.53 -2.21
CA LEU A 47 -6.17 -8.61 -1.78
C LEU A 47 -6.66 -7.77 -2.96
N SER A 48 -7.98 -7.66 -3.10
CA SER A 48 -8.56 -6.82 -4.14
C SER A 48 -8.18 -5.34 -3.93
N PRO A 49 -8.12 -4.53 -4.99
CA PRO A 49 -7.80 -3.10 -4.86
C PRO A 49 -8.74 -2.34 -3.91
N ALA A 50 -10.03 -2.72 -3.87
CA ALA A 50 -11.00 -2.13 -2.96
C ALA A 50 -10.68 -2.45 -1.49
N VAL A 51 -10.36 -3.72 -1.18
CA VAL A 51 -9.91 -4.14 0.16
C VAL A 51 -8.64 -3.41 0.54
N GLN A 52 -7.64 -3.37 -0.34
CA GLN A 52 -6.40 -2.65 -0.07
C GLN A 52 -6.67 -1.18 0.25
N ALA A 53 -7.51 -0.48 -0.53
CA ALA A 53 -7.79 0.93 -0.31
C ALA A 53 -8.52 1.20 1.02
N ILE A 54 -9.46 0.36 1.42
CA ILE A 54 -10.14 0.46 2.73
C ILE A 54 -9.14 0.18 3.86
N LEU A 55 -8.33 -0.88 3.75
CA LEU A 55 -7.34 -1.23 4.78
C LEU A 55 -6.24 -0.18 4.93
N LYS A 56 -5.83 0.52 3.85
CA LYS A 56 -4.89 1.66 3.93
C LYS A 56 -5.34 2.72 4.92
N LEU A 57 -6.64 3.02 4.90
CA LEU A 57 -7.25 4.04 5.75
C LEU A 57 -7.54 3.47 7.14
N ALA A 58 -8.21 2.32 7.24
CA ALA A 58 -8.58 1.75 8.52
C ALA A 58 -7.35 1.45 9.41
N PHE A 59 -6.24 0.99 8.82
CA PHE A 59 -5.03 0.70 9.58
C PHE A 59 -4.12 1.90 9.83
N SER A 60 -4.40 3.05 9.23
CA SER A 60 -3.65 4.28 9.52
C SER A 60 -3.98 4.84 10.89
N GLU A 61 -5.26 4.81 11.22
CA GLU A 61 -5.82 5.33 12.46
C GLU A 61 -6.77 4.26 13.00
N PRO A 62 -6.26 3.15 13.56
CA PRO A 62 -7.09 1.98 13.88
C PRO A 62 -8.17 2.25 14.93
N ALA A 63 -7.95 3.23 15.81
CA ALA A 63 -8.93 3.66 16.80
C ALA A 63 -10.02 4.58 16.23
N ARG A 64 -9.85 5.08 15.00
CA ARG A 64 -10.79 6.02 14.39
C ARG A 64 -11.85 5.27 13.59
N ALA A 65 -13.10 5.62 13.81
CA ALA A 65 -14.22 5.18 12.99
C ALA A 65 -14.42 6.12 11.80
N PHE A 66 -14.79 5.55 10.65
CA PHE A 66 -15.05 6.27 9.41
C PHE A 66 -16.40 5.84 8.85
N ALA A 67 -17.19 6.79 8.35
CA ALA A 67 -18.41 6.48 7.61
C ALA A 67 -18.09 5.94 6.21
N ALA A 68 -19.05 5.28 5.56
CA ALA A 68 -18.87 4.73 4.21
C ALA A 68 -18.54 5.82 3.19
N ASP A 69 -19.16 7.00 3.33
CA ASP A 69 -18.87 8.18 2.51
C ASP A 69 -17.42 8.69 2.68
N ASP A 70 -16.86 8.55 3.88
CA ASP A 70 -15.45 8.88 4.13
C ASP A 70 -14.53 7.89 3.42
N PHE A 71 -14.83 6.59 3.48
CA PHE A 71 -14.10 5.59 2.72
C PHE A 71 -14.21 5.85 1.22
N ALA A 72 -15.41 6.08 0.68
CA ALA A 72 -15.62 6.35 -0.75
C ALA A 72 -14.81 7.56 -1.23
N ARG A 73 -14.86 8.66 -0.48
CA ARG A 73 -14.12 9.90 -0.79
C ARG A 73 -12.61 9.70 -0.70
N GLN A 74 -12.12 8.97 0.30
CA GLN A 74 -10.67 8.81 0.53
C GLN A 74 -10.05 7.75 -0.37
N ALA A 75 -10.74 6.62 -0.54
CA ALA A 75 -10.31 5.51 -1.40
C ALA A 75 -10.56 5.78 -2.90
N LYS A 76 -11.37 6.80 -3.24
CA LYS A 76 -11.82 7.12 -4.61
C LYS A 76 -12.56 5.94 -5.25
N LEU A 77 -13.42 5.31 -4.47
CA LEU A 77 -14.25 4.17 -4.87
C LEU A 77 -15.72 4.60 -4.90
N ALA A 78 -16.53 3.89 -5.68
CA ALA A 78 -17.97 4.10 -5.68
C ALA A 78 -18.57 3.61 -4.34
N LEU A 79 -19.55 4.33 -3.81
CA LEU A 79 -20.16 4.02 -2.52
C LEU A 79 -20.69 2.56 -2.43
N PRO A 80 -21.39 2.00 -3.44
CA PRO A 80 -21.87 0.61 -3.37
C PRO A 80 -20.72 -0.42 -3.29
N GLU A 81 -19.59 -0.14 -3.95
CA GLU A 81 -18.40 -1.01 -3.88
C GLU A 81 -17.76 -0.95 -2.48
N VAL A 82 -17.75 0.23 -1.87
CA VAL A 82 -17.28 0.43 -0.49
C VAL A 82 -18.17 -0.31 0.50
N GLU A 83 -19.48 -0.13 0.45
CA GLU A 83 -20.44 -0.78 1.35
C GLU A 83 -20.34 -2.31 1.27
N ALA A 84 -20.27 -2.87 0.06
CA ALA A 84 -20.07 -4.30 -0.14
C ALA A 84 -18.74 -4.79 0.46
N THR A 85 -17.67 -4.03 0.29
CA THR A 85 -16.35 -4.39 0.82
C THR A 85 -16.30 -4.26 2.35
N LEU A 86 -16.93 -3.23 2.92
CA LEU A 86 -17.05 -3.05 4.36
C LEU A 86 -17.85 -4.18 5.01
N ALA A 87 -18.97 -4.57 4.41
CA ALA A 87 -19.75 -5.73 4.87
C ALA A 87 -18.92 -7.04 4.83
N HIS A 88 -18.13 -7.23 3.77
CA HIS A 88 -17.24 -8.39 3.67
C HIS A 88 -16.14 -8.39 4.76
N LEU A 89 -15.49 -7.25 4.99
CA LEU A 89 -14.46 -7.12 6.02
C LEU A 89 -15.03 -7.20 7.45
N ALA A 90 -16.27 -6.74 7.66
CA ALA A 90 -16.97 -6.89 8.93
C ALA A 90 -17.38 -8.34 9.20
N SER A 91 -17.92 -9.05 8.20
CA SER A 91 -18.29 -10.46 8.34
C SER A 91 -17.10 -11.40 8.58
N SER A 92 -15.92 -11.02 8.11
CA SER A 92 -14.65 -11.71 8.42
C SER A 92 -14.01 -11.27 9.74
N GLY A 93 -14.60 -10.30 10.45
CA GLY A 93 -14.13 -9.80 11.72
C GLY A 93 -12.90 -8.87 11.62
N VAL A 94 -12.48 -8.47 10.41
CA VAL A 94 -11.34 -7.57 10.20
C VAL A 94 -11.68 -6.12 10.57
N LEU A 95 -12.92 -5.71 10.29
CA LEU A 95 -13.49 -4.44 10.72
C LEU A 95 -14.63 -4.69 11.69
N VAL A 96 -14.92 -3.70 12.53
CA VAL A 96 -16.12 -3.67 13.38
C VAL A 96 -16.88 -2.39 13.11
N GLN A 97 -18.20 -2.47 13.22
CA GLN A 97 -19.04 -1.29 13.24
C GLN A 97 -18.87 -0.62 14.61
N ALA A 98 -18.55 0.68 14.60
CA ALA A 98 -18.46 1.47 15.82
C ALA A 98 -19.87 1.81 16.31
N ASP A 99 -20.04 1.87 17.62
CA ASP A 99 -21.29 2.32 18.24
C ASP A 99 -21.49 3.81 17.93
N THR A 100 -22.35 4.09 16.97
CA THR A 100 -22.82 5.44 16.63
C THR A 100 -24.18 5.66 17.28
N ALA A 101 -24.52 6.91 17.63
CA ALA A 101 -25.87 7.24 18.07
C ALA A 101 -26.91 6.89 16.98
N ASP A 102 -28.15 6.56 17.36
CA ASP A 102 -29.20 6.03 16.46
C ASP A 102 -29.46 6.87 15.21
N ASP A 103 -29.19 8.18 15.24
CA ASP A 103 -29.39 9.11 14.11
C ASP A 103 -28.14 9.33 13.24
N GLN A 104 -27.02 8.66 13.53
CA GLN A 104 -25.79 8.80 12.75
C GLN A 104 -25.60 7.62 11.79
N PRO A 105 -25.06 7.87 10.58
CA PRO A 105 -24.74 6.80 9.66
C PRO A 105 -23.74 5.83 10.29
N PRO A 106 -23.83 4.53 9.99
CA PRO A 106 -22.93 3.54 10.53
C PRO A 106 -21.48 3.90 10.19
N ALA A 107 -20.60 3.75 11.17
CA ALA A 107 -19.18 3.97 11.02
C ALA A 107 -18.42 2.66 11.29
N TRP A 108 -17.26 2.51 10.66
CA TRP A 108 -16.43 1.32 10.79
C TRP A 108 -15.00 1.69 11.21
N CYS A 109 -14.41 0.87 12.07
CA CYS A 109 -13.00 0.97 12.45
C CYS A 109 -12.32 -0.39 12.38
N ALA A 110 -10.99 -0.39 12.51
CA ALA A 110 -10.21 -1.62 12.51
C ALA A 110 -10.50 -2.44 13.77
N ASN A 111 -10.74 -3.74 13.62
CA ASN A 111 -10.87 -4.63 14.77
C ASN A 111 -9.48 -5.00 15.30
N THR A 112 -9.00 -4.26 16.30
CA THR A 112 -7.69 -4.54 16.92
C THR A 112 -7.67 -5.84 17.73
N ALA A 113 -8.84 -6.40 18.07
CA ALA A 113 -8.98 -7.69 18.74
C ALA A 113 -9.00 -8.88 17.75
N PHE A 114 -9.00 -8.63 16.44
CA PHE A 114 -8.90 -9.69 15.44
C PHE A 114 -7.56 -10.42 15.55
N VAL A 115 -7.58 -11.75 15.52
CA VAL A 115 -6.41 -12.59 15.80
C VAL A 115 -5.21 -12.32 14.89
N PHE A 116 -5.44 -11.91 13.64
CA PHE A 116 -4.39 -11.56 12.68
C PHE A 116 -4.27 -10.05 12.45
N TYR A 117 -4.79 -9.22 13.34
CA TYR A 117 -4.77 -7.77 13.17
C TYR A 117 -3.33 -7.25 12.99
N ALA A 118 -2.42 -7.65 13.88
CA ALA A 118 -1.04 -7.19 13.85
C ALA A 118 -0.32 -7.61 12.56
N GLU A 119 -0.52 -8.86 12.12
CA GLU A 119 0.07 -9.42 10.90
C GLU A 119 -0.50 -8.75 9.65
N LEU A 120 -1.82 -8.60 9.56
CA LEU A 120 -2.50 -8.02 8.41
C LEU A 120 -2.14 -6.55 8.25
N ARG A 121 -2.10 -5.80 9.35
CA ARG A 121 -1.63 -4.42 9.36
C ARG A 121 -0.18 -4.32 8.91
N ARG A 122 0.68 -5.19 9.44
CA ARG A 122 2.09 -5.24 9.03
C ARG A 122 2.24 -5.53 7.54
N ILE A 123 1.49 -6.48 6.99
CA ILE A 123 1.47 -6.80 5.55
C ILE A 123 1.05 -5.59 4.74
N ALA A 124 -0.01 -4.89 5.15
CA ALA A 124 -0.50 -3.70 4.46
C ALA A 124 0.58 -2.61 4.36
N LEU A 125 1.22 -2.26 5.47
CA LEU A 125 2.29 -1.24 5.54
C LEU A 125 3.49 -1.62 4.67
N LYS A 126 3.89 -2.89 4.78
CA LYS A 126 4.99 -3.50 4.02
C LYS A 126 4.76 -3.63 2.51
N SER A 127 3.55 -3.39 2.05
CA SER A 127 3.18 -3.52 0.65
C SER A 127 2.52 -2.24 0.16
N PHE A 128 1.20 -2.25 0.02
CA PHE A 128 0.44 -1.23 -0.66
C PHE A 128 0.30 0.07 0.13
N ALA A 129 0.33 0.04 1.46
CA ALA A 129 0.02 1.20 2.29
C ALA A 129 1.21 2.15 2.50
N ALA A 130 2.44 1.64 2.53
CA ALA A 130 3.64 2.49 2.66
C ALA A 130 4.76 2.12 1.69
N ALA A 131 5.12 0.84 1.56
CA ALA A 131 6.29 0.43 0.78
C ALA A 131 6.21 0.85 -0.69
N GLU A 132 5.10 0.59 -1.40
CA GLU A 132 4.99 0.96 -2.82
C GLU A 132 4.97 2.49 -3.04
N PRO A 133 4.18 3.30 -2.29
CA PRO A 133 4.25 4.76 -2.39
C PRO A 133 5.65 5.34 -2.10
N LEU A 134 6.33 4.83 -1.06
CA LEU A 134 7.69 5.27 -0.71
C LEU A 134 8.68 4.91 -1.82
N ARG A 135 8.63 3.67 -2.31
CA ARG A 135 9.47 3.20 -3.41
C ARG A 135 9.28 4.03 -4.67
N ALA A 136 8.03 4.33 -5.05
CA ALA A 136 7.73 5.19 -6.21
C ALA A 136 8.29 6.61 -6.03
N MET A 137 8.20 7.17 -4.82
CA MET A 137 8.76 8.48 -4.49
C MET A 137 10.29 8.48 -4.57
N LEU A 138 10.96 7.50 -3.98
CA LEU A 138 12.42 7.37 -4.01
C LEU A 138 12.93 7.21 -5.46
N ARG A 139 12.24 6.40 -6.27
CA ARG A 139 12.59 6.20 -7.70
C ARG A 139 12.47 7.47 -8.53
N SER A 140 11.45 8.28 -8.28
CA SER A 140 11.17 9.45 -9.09
C SER A 140 11.97 10.68 -8.69
N LYS A 141 12.27 10.86 -7.39
CA LYS A 141 12.88 12.09 -6.86
C LYS A 141 14.34 11.96 -6.45
N PHE A 142 14.77 10.77 -6.03
CA PHE A 142 16.09 10.57 -5.43
C PHE A 142 16.91 9.50 -6.16
N LYS A 143 16.63 9.32 -7.46
CA LYS A 143 17.39 8.42 -8.33
C LYS A 143 18.86 8.87 -8.35
N GLY A 144 19.76 7.95 -8.03
CA GLY A 144 21.20 8.21 -8.00
C GLY A 144 21.74 8.71 -6.65
N GLN A 145 20.90 9.30 -5.79
CA GLN A 145 21.28 9.71 -4.43
C GLN A 145 21.03 8.59 -3.41
N VAL A 146 20.00 7.78 -3.64
CA VAL A 146 19.64 6.67 -2.74
C VAL A 146 20.14 5.35 -3.33
N GLU A 147 21.12 4.75 -2.65
CA GLU A 147 21.66 3.44 -3.01
C GLU A 147 20.81 2.31 -2.45
N ARG A 148 20.45 2.40 -1.16
CA ARG A 148 19.57 1.44 -0.50
C ARG A 148 18.52 2.15 0.34
N ALA A 149 17.35 1.57 0.44
CA ALA A 149 16.31 2.06 1.35
C ALA A 149 15.56 0.89 1.99
N PHE A 150 15.32 0.98 3.29
CA PHE A 150 14.67 -0.06 4.08
C PHE A 150 13.51 0.52 4.88
N LEU A 151 12.34 -0.11 4.76
CA LEU A 151 11.23 0.13 5.67
C LEU A 151 11.38 -0.80 6.86
N LEU A 152 11.73 -0.26 8.03
CA LEU A 152 12.02 -1.04 9.24
C LEU A 152 10.74 -1.48 9.97
N GLY A 153 9.62 -0.84 9.65
CA GLY A 153 8.32 -1.06 10.29
C GLY A 153 7.84 0.23 10.95
N GLU A 154 7.06 0.07 12.00
CA GLU A 154 6.56 1.20 12.78
C GLU A 154 7.15 1.21 14.19
N ASP A 155 7.37 2.41 14.70
CA ASP A 155 7.66 2.62 16.09
C ASP A 155 6.38 2.38 16.93
N PRO A 156 6.39 1.45 17.90
CA PRO A 156 5.22 1.16 18.72
C PRO A 156 4.74 2.36 19.55
N ALA A 157 5.64 3.27 19.94
CA ALA A 157 5.30 4.42 20.77
C ALA A 157 4.70 5.57 19.97
N THR A 158 5.25 5.86 18.78
CA THR A 158 4.83 7.01 17.97
C THR A 158 3.90 6.62 16.81
N GLN A 159 3.78 5.33 16.50
CA GLN A 159 3.08 4.80 15.30
C GLN A 159 3.61 5.41 13.99
N MET A 160 4.82 5.99 14.01
CA MET A 160 5.48 6.50 12.82
C MET A 160 6.23 5.37 12.11
N LEU A 161 6.16 5.39 10.78
CA LEU A 161 6.95 4.50 9.95
C LEU A 161 8.42 4.89 10.01
N SER A 162 9.29 3.91 10.27
CA SER A 162 10.74 4.11 10.29
C SER A 162 11.33 3.72 8.93
N LEU A 163 11.89 4.72 8.25
CA LEU A 163 12.52 4.57 6.94
C LEU A 163 14.03 4.81 7.07
N LEU A 164 14.84 3.83 6.74
CA LEU A 164 16.29 4.00 6.58
C LEU A 164 16.61 4.28 5.11
N ILE A 165 17.39 5.33 4.86
CA ILE A 165 17.92 5.70 3.56
C ILE A 165 19.44 5.66 3.62
N VAL A 166 20.04 4.86 2.75
CA VAL A 166 21.48 4.76 2.58
C VAL A 166 21.87 5.46 1.29
N HIS A 167 22.76 6.45 1.40
CA HIS A 167 23.25 7.23 0.26
C HIS A 167 24.74 6.95 -0.01
N GLY A 168 25.13 7.15 -1.26
CA GLY A 168 26.53 7.09 -1.69
C GLY A 168 27.25 8.41 -1.42
N GLU A 169 27.93 8.93 -2.43
CA GLU A 169 28.64 10.21 -2.36
C GLU A 169 27.69 11.40 -2.14
N ASP A 170 26.58 11.42 -2.87
CA ASP A 170 25.58 12.48 -2.80
C ASP A 170 24.45 12.13 -1.83
N ALA A 171 24.34 12.88 -0.73
CA ALA A 171 23.25 12.75 0.22
C ALA A 171 21.96 13.43 -0.30
N PRO A 172 20.77 12.82 -0.08
CA PRO A 172 19.52 13.50 -0.35
C PRO A 172 19.36 14.72 0.55
N ASP A 173 19.04 15.87 -0.06
CA ASP A 173 18.75 17.08 0.68
C ASP A 173 17.57 16.86 1.64
N LYS A 174 17.78 17.20 2.92
CA LYS A 174 16.81 16.95 3.99
C LYS A 174 15.50 17.70 3.77
N ALA A 175 15.54 18.97 3.33
CA ALA A 175 14.34 19.75 3.09
C ALA A 175 13.53 19.21 1.91
N VAL A 176 14.21 18.79 0.85
CA VAL A 176 13.58 18.15 -0.32
C VAL A 176 12.97 16.80 0.05
N LEU A 177 13.65 15.98 0.87
CA LEU A 177 13.14 14.72 1.38
C LEU A 177 11.90 14.93 2.27
N ASP A 178 11.99 15.84 3.24
CA ASP A 178 10.89 16.18 4.14
C ASP A 178 9.67 16.68 3.34
N GLN A 179 9.89 17.49 2.30
CA GLN A 179 8.82 17.95 1.41
C GLN A 179 8.21 16.81 0.59
N ALA A 180 9.03 15.88 0.09
CA ALA A 180 8.56 14.71 -0.66
C ALA A 180 7.69 13.80 0.22
N LEU A 181 8.11 13.53 1.46
CA LEU A 181 7.33 12.76 2.44
C LEU A 181 6.02 13.47 2.79
N LYS A 182 6.04 14.78 3.06
CA LYS A 182 4.82 15.59 3.28
C LYS A 182 3.88 15.55 2.09
N LYS A 183 4.40 15.52 0.86
CA LYS A 183 3.59 15.42 -0.37
C LYS A 183 2.86 14.08 -0.44
N LEU A 184 3.49 12.98 -0.03
CA LEU A 184 2.83 11.66 0.00
C LEU A 184 1.60 11.67 0.93
N ILE A 185 1.76 12.21 2.14
CA ILE A 185 0.67 12.37 3.10
C ILE A 185 -0.43 13.28 2.54
N LYS A 186 -0.06 14.46 2.02
CA LYS A 186 -1.03 15.42 1.45
C LYS A 186 -1.81 14.84 0.26
N SER A 187 -1.17 14.00 -0.55
CA SER A 187 -1.80 13.32 -1.69
C SER A 187 -2.61 12.08 -1.29
N ARG A 188 -2.60 11.69 -0.01
CA ARG A 188 -3.15 10.43 0.52
C ARG A 188 -2.60 9.17 -0.13
N ALA A 189 -1.35 9.23 -0.59
CA ALA A 189 -0.64 8.05 -1.06
C ALA A 189 -0.20 7.16 0.13
N ILE A 190 0.10 7.80 1.25
CA ILE A 190 0.37 7.18 2.56
C ILE A 190 -0.49 7.93 3.59
N HIS A 191 -0.98 7.22 4.60
CA HIS A 191 -1.79 7.80 5.66
C HIS A 191 -1.07 7.89 7.01
N GLN A 192 0.15 7.33 7.12
CA GLN A 192 1.01 7.39 8.31
C GLN A 192 2.14 8.42 8.12
N HIS A 193 2.59 8.99 9.24
CA HIS A 193 3.82 9.78 9.26
C HIS A 193 5.05 8.89 9.10
N VAL A 194 6.09 9.42 8.47
CA VAL A 194 7.33 8.72 8.19
C VAL A 194 8.49 9.47 8.83
N HIS A 195 9.26 8.79 9.67
CA HIS A 195 10.53 9.24 10.19
C HIS A 195 11.66 8.64 9.34
N ALA A 196 12.41 9.49 8.65
CA ALA A 196 13.51 9.07 7.80
C ALA A 196 14.87 9.24 8.50
N LEU A 197 15.62 8.14 8.63
CA LEU A 197 17.02 8.14 9.01
C LEU A 197 17.87 8.08 7.74
N VAL A 198 18.69 9.11 7.50
CA VAL A 198 19.61 9.19 6.35
C VAL A 198 21.02 8.90 6.83
N MET A 199 21.72 7.99 6.14
CA MET A 199 23.05 7.52 6.53
C MET A 199 23.94 7.28 5.30
N PRO A 200 25.25 7.57 5.37
CA PRO A 200 26.18 7.23 4.29
C PRO A 200 26.44 5.72 4.23
N ALA A 201 26.66 5.19 3.02
CA ALA A 201 26.95 3.78 2.77
C ALA A 201 28.14 3.27 3.59
N THR A 202 29.17 4.10 3.79
CA THR A 202 30.33 3.76 4.62
C THR A 202 29.98 3.48 6.07
N ARG A 203 29.04 4.23 6.67
CA ARG A 203 28.58 3.97 8.05
C ARG A 203 27.69 2.74 8.09
N PHE A 204 26.85 2.54 7.07
CA PHE A 204 25.98 1.37 6.94
C PHE A 204 26.79 0.07 6.85
N ASP A 205 27.82 0.05 6.00
CA ASP A 205 28.70 -1.12 5.83
C ASP A 205 29.60 -1.36 7.05
N ALA A 206 29.84 -0.32 7.87
CA ALA A 206 30.60 -0.40 9.11
C ALA A 206 29.76 -0.75 10.35
N LEU A 207 28.45 -1.01 10.21
CA LEU A 207 27.62 -1.43 11.33
C LEU A 207 28.15 -2.76 11.92
N LYS A 208 28.18 -2.85 13.25
CA LYS A 208 28.74 -4.00 13.98
C LYS A 208 27.67 -4.76 14.77
N ALA A 209 27.94 -6.03 15.07
CA ALA A 209 27.11 -6.81 15.99
C ALA A 209 26.93 -6.04 17.31
N GLY A 210 25.69 -5.72 17.68
CA GLY A 210 25.33 -4.88 18.82
C GLY A 210 24.73 -3.51 18.45
N ASP A 211 24.88 -3.04 17.20
CA ASP A 211 24.17 -1.84 16.72
C ASP A 211 22.65 -2.12 16.66
N ASN A 212 21.84 -1.29 17.33
CA ASN A 212 20.37 -1.40 17.32
C ASN A 212 19.81 -1.37 15.88
N LEU A 213 20.41 -0.57 15.00
CA LEU A 213 20.02 -0.52 13.60
C LEU A 213 20.20 -1.85 12.87
N LEU A 214 21.29 -2.58 13.15
CA LEU A 214 21.48 -3.92 12.59
C LEU A 214 20.47 -4.91 13.15
N ALA A 215 20.13 -4.82 14.44
CA ALA A 215 19.09 -5.64 15.02
C ALA A 215 17.74 -5.39 14.33
N GLN A 216 17.40 -4.13 14.03
CA GLN A 216 16.18 -3.76 13.30
C GLN A 216 16.18 -4.27 11.84
N LEU A 217 17.32 -4.21 11.17
CA LEU A 217 17.49 -4.75 9.80
C LEU A 217 17.41 -6.28 9.75
N ALA A 218 17.84 -6.95 10.83
CA ALA A 218 17.80 -8.40 10.95
C ALA A 218 16.42 -8.96 11.30
N VAL A 219 15.47 -8.11 11.71
CA VAL A 219 14.09 -8.56 11.94
C VAL A 219 13.44 -8.89 10.59
N ASP A 220 12.69 -9.98 10.53
CA ASP A 220 11.86 -10.37 9.38
C ASP A 220 10.82 -9.28 8.99
N THR A 221 10.71 -8.24 9.79
CA THR A 221 9.84 -7.09 9.61
C THR A 221 10.45 -6.01 8.71
N CYS A 222 11.74 -6.08 8.39
CA CYS A 222 12.40 -5.15 7.50
C CYS A 222 12.13 -5.49 6.02
N ILE A 223 11.84 -4.49 5.19
CA ILE A 223 11.70 -4.66 3.74
C ILE A 223 12.57 -3.69 2.97
N ASP A 224 13.26 -4.22 1.96
CA ASP A 224 13.98 -3.42 0.98
C ASP A 224 13.01 -2.74 -0.01
N ILE A 225 13.07 -1.41 -0.05
CA ILE A 225 12.30 -0.56 -0.95
C ILE A 225 13.21 0.32 -1.84
N SER A 226 14.44 -0.13 -2.05
CA SER A 226 15.45 0.59 -2.83
C SER A 226 14.95 0.94 -4.24
N PRO A 227 15.28 2.14 -4.74
CA PRO A 227 14.74 2.62 -6.00
C PRO A 227 15.25 1.83 -7.21
N SER A 228 16.50 1.37 -7.16
CA SER A 228 17.05 0.44 -8.13
C SER A 228 16.72 -1.00 -7.72
N PRO A 229 16.28 -1.89 -8.65
CA PRO A 229 16.40 -3.31 -8.39
C PRO A 229 17.87 -3.58 -8.08
N GLN A 230 18.15 -4.26 -6.98
CA GLN A 230 19.52 -4.49 -6.56
C GLN A 230 20.33 -5.01 -7.74
N ARG A 231 21.41 -4.31 -8.10
CA ARG A 231 22.57 -5.01 -8.62
C ARG A 231 22.91 -5.98 -7.50
N LYS A 232 22.76 -7.30 -7.74
CA LYS A 232 23.12 -8.35 -6.77
C LYS A 232 24.30 -7.83 -5.97
N PRO A 233 24.28 -7.90 -4.62
CA PRO A 233 25.45 -7.52 -3.86
C PRO A 233 26.62 -8.22 -4.56
N ALA A 234 27.65 -7.47 -4.89
CA ALA A 234 28.95 -8.08 -5.09
C ALA A 234 29.36 -8.64 -3.72
N THR A 235 28.65 -9.67 -3.22
CA THR A 235 29.30 -10.77 -2.55
C THR A 235 30.51 -11.02 -3.41
N LYS A 236 31.69 -10.72 -2.88
CA LYS A 236 32.97 -11.13 -3.43
C LYS A 236 32.76 -12.52 -4.02
N ALA A 237 32.59 -12.58 -5.34
CA ALA A 237 32.45 -13.83 -6.05
C ALA A 237 33.86 -14.38 -6.26
N ALA A 238 34.56 -14.62 -5.15
CA ALA A 238 35.28 -15.85 -5.00
C ALA A 238 34.25 -16.93 -4.64
N ALA A 239 33.30 -17.15 -5.56
CA ALA A 239 32.47 -18.34 -5.55
C ALA A 239 33.43 -19.48 -5.88
N THR A 240 34.03 -20.05 -4.84
CA THR A 240 34.55 -21.40 -4.91
C THR A 240 33.34 -22.25 -5.26
N GLN A 241 33.18 -22.57 -6.54
CA GLN A 241 32.12 -23.46 -6.96
C GLN A 241 32.26 -24.73 -6.11
N PRO A 242 31.19 -25.19 -5.43
CA PRO A 242 31.26 -26.44 -4.70
C PRO A 242 31.56 -27.53 -5.71
N VAL A 243 32.81 -27.98 -5.70
CA VAL A 243 33.32 -29.02 -6.60
C VAL A 243 32.36 -30.19 -6.50
N GLY A 244 31.69 -30.50 -7.61
CA GLY A 244 30.65 -31.53 -7.66
C GLY A 244 31.21 -32.86 -7.15
N LEU A 245 30.35 -33.66 -6.53
CA LEU A 245 30.74 -34.93 -5.87
C LEU A 245 31.53 -35.86 -6.84
N LEU A 246 31.21 -35.80 -8.13
CA LEU A 246 31.91 -36.50 -9.20
C LEU A 246 33.31 -35.95 -9.50
N GLU A 247 33.54 -34.64 -9.43
CA GLU A 247 34.89 -34.08 -9.58
C GLU A 247 35.76 -34.43 -8.37
N LYS A 248 35.19 -34.45 -7.16
CA LYS A 248 35.91 -34.91 -5.95
C LYS A 248 36.29 -36.39 -6.07
N ALA A 249 35.39 -37.23 -6.56
CA ALA A 249 35.67 -38.64 -6.82
C ALA A 249 36.76 -38.82 -7.89
N ARG A 250 36.69 -38.04 -8.98
CA ARG A 250 37.68 -38.07 -10.07
C ARG A 250 39.08 -37.66 -9.60
N ARG A 251 39.18 -36.63 -8.75
CA ARG A 251 40.48 -36.21 -8.17
C ARG A 251 41.05 -37.25 -7.20
N ARG A 252 40.20 -37.93 -6.41
CA ARG A 252 40.65 -39.02 -5.54
C ARG A 252 41.13 -40.24 -6.32
N LEU A 253 40.44 -40.63 -7.39
CA LEU A 253 40.87 -41.74 -8.26
C LEU A 253 42.16 -41.42 -9.02
N ALA A 254 42.32 -40.18 -9.50
CA ALA A 254 43.56 -39.75 -10.17
C ALA A 254 44.79 -39.71 -9.24
N GLY A 255 44.58 -39.57 -7.93
CA GLY A 255 45.65 -39.67 -6.93
C GLY A 255 46.07 -41.10 -6.60
N LEU A 256 45.19 -42.08 -6.83
CA LEU A 256 45.46 -43.50 -6.55
C LEU A 256 46.14 -44.23 -7.71
N THR A 257 46.11 -43.68 -8.92
CA THR A 257 46.78 -44.26 -10.11
C THR A 257 48.22 -43.80 -10.31
N ARG A 258 48.79 -43.04 -9.35
CA ARG A 258 50.20 -42.62 -9.34
C ARG A 258 51.01 -43.16 -8.15
N ALA A 259 50.49 -44.18 -7.46
CA ALA A 259 51.22 -44.97 -6.48
C ALA A 259 51.54 -46.35 -7.05
#